data_AF-A0A968BYM2-F1
#
_entry.id   AF-A0A968BYM2-F1
#
_cell.length_a   1.000
_cell.length_b   1.000
_cell.length_c   1.000
_cell.angle_alpha   90.00
_cell.angle_beta   90.00
_cell.angle_gamma   90.00
#
_symmetry.space_group_name_H-M   'P 1'
#
loop_
_entity.id
_entity.type
_entity.pdbx_description
1 polymer ?
#
loop_
_entity_poly.entity_id
_entity_poly.type
_entity_poly.pdbx_seq_one_letter_code
_entity_poly.pdbx_strand_id
1 'polypeptide(L)'
;AAPELPSGTWVRVRCGGFSGIGLWDANSAIAVRLFSRRTVPDEQWVADRVAAAWELRAPVRAGATSAYRWIYGASDGLPGIVVDLYDRFAVILTYVESVESLVPWVAEALHAHANLQGILWRPPAGAALRSLWGRLPPSDLVVEEHGLLYQADLESGQKSGLYFDQRENRLALGSWCRDKEVLDCFCYVGGFSLHAVRGG
;
A
#
# COMPACT_ATOMS: atom_id res chain seq x y z
N ALA A 1 21.84 -14.28 -23.77
CA ALA A 1 22.06 -12.92 -23.24
C ALA A 1 20.75 -12.41 -22.66
N ALA A 2 20.79 -11.60 -21.60
CA ALA A 2 19.59 -10.88 -21.16
C ALA A 2 19.15 -9.93 -22.29
N PRO A 3 17.84 -9.76 -22.53
CA PRO A 3 17.36 -8.83 -23.54
C PRO A 3 17.67 -7.39 -23.14
N GLU A 4 18.14 -6.57 -24.10
CA GLU A 4 18.36 -5.13 -23.92
C GLU A 4 17.05 -4.37 -24.06
N LEU A 5 16.20 -4.46 -23.02
CA LEU A 5 14.91 -3.77 -22.96
C LEU A 5 14.91 -2.74 -21.81
N PRO A 6 14.30 -1.56 -22.00
CA PRO A 6 14.14 -0.60 -20.91
C PRO A 6 13.17 -1.13 -19.84
N SER A 7 13.40 -0.73 -18.59
CA SER A 7 12.46 -1.00 -17.48
C SER A 7 11.07 -0.47 -17.80
N GLY A 8 10.04 -1.24 -17.46
CA GLY A 8 8.65 -0.92 -17.79
C GLY A 8 8.18 -1.43 -19.16
N THR A 9 9.04 -2.13 -19.90
CA THR A 9 8.61 -2.80 -21.14
C THR A 9 7.69 -3.98 -20.82
N TRP A 10 6.48 -4.00 -21.40
CA TRP A 10 5.62 -5.18 -21.37
C TRP A 10 6.24 -6.31 -22.20
N VAL A 11 6.45 -7.45 -21.55
CA VAL A 11 7.02 -8.65 -22.17
C VAL A 11 6.09 -9.84 -22.00
N ARG A 12 6.14 -10.77 -22.96
CA ARG A 12 5.50 -12.08 -22.85
C ARG A 12 6.52 -13.12 -22.43
N VAL A 13 6.33 -13.70 -21.25
CA VAL A 13 7.14 -14.81 -20.74
C VAL A 13 6.49 -16.13 -21.14
N ARG A 14 7.30 -17.08 -21.63
CA ARG A 14 6.88 -18.45 -21.97
C ARG A 14 7.83 -19.44 -21.32
N CYS A 15 7.27 -20.49 -20.70
CA CYS A 15 8.05 -21.58 -20.11
C CYS A 15 7.25 -22.88 -20.22
N GLY A 16 7.67 -23.80 -21.10
CA GLY A 16 6.85 -24.98 -21.43
C GLY A 16 5.45 -24.58 -21.87
N GLY A 17 4.42 -25.12 -21.20
CA GLY A 17 3.01 -24.77 -21.44
C GLY A 17 2.55 -23.45 -20.81
N PHE A 18 3.39 -22.79 -19.99
CA PHE A 18 3.05 -21.52 -19.35
C PHE A 18 3.26 -20.34 -20.30
N SER A 19 2.32 -19.39 -20.26
CA SER A 19 2.44 -18.06 -20.90
C SER A 19 1.89 -16.99 -19.96
N GLY A 20 2.60 -15.87 -19.86
CA GLY A 20 2.19 -14.72 -19.08
C GLY A 20 2.72 -13.41 -19.65
N ILE A 21 2.06 -12.31 -19.29
CA ILE A 21 2.48 -10.94 -19.58
C ILE A 21 3.00 -10.33 -18.28
N GLY A 22 4.16 -9.71 -18.34
CA GLY A 22 4.76 -9.01 -17.21
C GLY A 22 5.54 -7.77 -17.63
N LEU A 23 5.91 -6.96 -16.64
CA LEU A 23 6.79 -5.82 -16.84
C LEU A 23 8.24 -6.27 -16.63
N TRP A 24 9.08 -5.95 -17.61
CA TRP A 24 10.52 -6.12 -17.54
C TRP A 24 11.16 -5.06 -16.65
N ASP A 25 12.16 -5.46 -15.87
CA ASP A 25 12.93 -4.59 -15.00
C ASP A 25 14.41 -4.84 -15.22
N ALA A 26 15.09 -3.85 -15.82
CA ALA A 26 16.50 -3.97 -16.18
C ALA A 26 17.44 -3.88 -14.96
N ASN A 27 16.96 -3.30 -13.86
CA ASN A 27 17.77 -2.93 -12.70
C ASN A 27 17.43 -3.76 -11.44
N SER A 28 16.44 -4.66 -11.52
CA SER A 28 15.95 -5.45 -10.38
C SER A 28 16.46 -6.90 -10.42
N ALA A 29 16.72 -7.47 -9.24
CA ALA A 29 17.01 -8.90 -9.10
C ALA A 29 15.86 -9.81 -9.59
N ILE A 30 14.63 -9.29 -9.58
CA ILE A 30 13.47 -9.93 -10.22
C ILE A 30 13.23 -9.24 -11.56
N ALA A 31 13.70 -9.88 -12.63
CA ALA A 31 13.71 -9.32 -13.98
C ALA A 31 12.31 -9.15 -14.61
N VAL A 32 11.32 -9.97 -14.20
CA VAL A 32 9.94 -9.84 -14.70
C VAL A 32 8.93 -10.02 -13.58
N ARG A 33 7.98 -9.09 -13.49
CA ARG A 33 6.79 -9.18 -12.63
C ARG A 33 5.56 -9.46 -13.48
N LEU A 34 4.87 -10.58 -13.22
CA LEU A 34 3.72 -11.02 -14.01
C LEU A 34 2.41 -10.36 -13.57
N PHE A 35 1.64 -9.83 -14.52
CA PHE A 35 0.36 -9.17 -14.26
C PHE A 35 -0.82 -9.96 -14.84
N SER A 36 -0.67 -10.52 -16.04
CA SER A 36 -1.78 -11.16 -16.77
C SER A 36 -1.33 -12.46 -17.43
N ARG A 37 -2.26 -13.37 -17.70
CA ARG A 37 -1.98 -14.61 -18.46
C ARG A 37 -2.21 -14.46 -19.96
N ARG A 38 -2.93 -13.43 -20.41
CA ARG A 38 -3.46 -13.35 -21.78
C ARG A 38 -3.06 -12.08 -22.49
N THR A 39 -3.57 -10.94 -22.01
CA THR A 39 -3.46 -9.62 -22.63
C THR A 39 -2.57 -8.70 -21.80
N VAL A 40 -2.01 -7.69 -22.46
CA VAL A 40 -1.35 -6.58 -21.78
C VAL A 40 -2.40 -5.81 -20.97
N PRO A 41 -2.18 -5.58 -19.67
CA PRO A 41 -3.05 -4.74 -18.86
C PRO A 41 -3.20 -3.33 -19.43
N ASP A 42 -4.42 -2.83 -19.42
CA ASP A 42 -4.79 -1.45 -19.73
C ASP A 42 -5.31 -0.73 -18.47
N GLU A 43 -5.77 0.50 -18.65
CA GLU A 43 -6.36 1.35 -17.61
C GLU A 43 -7.51 0.66 -16.88
N GLN A 44 -8.45 0.09 -17.64
CA GLN A 44 -9.62 -0.59 -17.08
C GLN A 44 -9.20 -1.81 -16.26
N TRP A 45 -8.22 -2.58 -16.73
CA TRP A 45 -7.71 -3.71 -15.97
C TRP A 45 -7.13 -3.27 -14.62
N VAL A 46 -6.39 -2.16 -14.58
CA VAL A 46 -5.86 -1.61 -13.31
C VAL A 46 -7.01 -1.15 -12.42
N ALA A 47 -8.00 -0.44 -12.97
CA ALA A 47 -9.19 -0.02 -12.22
C ALA A 47 -9.93 -1.20 -11.58
N ASP A 48 -10.10 -2.30 -12.31
CA ASP A 48 -10.72 -3.52 -11.80
C ASP A 48 -9.91 -4.11 -10.62
N ARG A 49 -8.58 -4.05 -10.65
CA ARG A 49 -7.73 -4.49 -9.52
C ARG A 49 -7.86 -3.59 -8.32
N VAL A 50 -7.90 -2.27 -8.52
CA VAL A 50 -8.11 -1.31 -7.43
C VAL A 50 -9.46 -1.55 -6.75
N ALA A 51 -10.52 -1.74 -7.53
CA ALA A 51 -11.86 -2.02 -7.03
C ALA A 51 -11.94 -3.38 -6.32
N ALA A 52 -11.37 -4.44 -6.91
CA ALA A 52 -11.34 -5.77 -6.27
C ALA A 52 -10.56 -5.74 -4.95
N ALA A 53 -9.44 -5.03 -4.91
CA ALA A 53 -8.67 -4.84 -3.68
C ALA A 53 -9.48 -4.06 -2.64
N TRP A 54 -10.24 -3.02 -3.05
CA TRP A 54 -11.14 -2.30 -2.14
C TRP A 54 -12.18 -3.24 -1.56
N GLU A 55 -12.94 -3.97 -2.37
CA GLU A 55 -13.99 -4.86 -1.88
C GLU A 55 -13.45 -5.94 -0.94
N LEU A 56 -12.24 -6.46 -1.19
CA LEU A 56 -11.59 -7.41 -0.29
C LEU A 56 -11.33 -6.82 1.12
N ARG A 57 -11.20 -5.50 1.26
CA ARG A 57 -11.05 -4.80 2.56
C ARG A 57 -12.38 -4.33 3.16
N ALA A 58 -13.53 -4.71 2.61
CA ALA A 58 -14.82 -4.37 3.21
C ALA A 58 -14.92 -4.73 4.72
N PRO A 59 -14.41 -5.88 5.21
CA PRO A 59 -14.42 -6.18 6.64
C PRO A 59 -13.56 -5.22 7.48
N VAL A 60 -12.45 -4.72 6.93
CA VAL A 60 -11.59 -3.74 7.63
C VAL A 60 -12.29 -2.39 7.73
N ARG A 61 -12.92 -1.95 6.64
CA ARG A 61 -13.68 -0.69 6.57
C ARG A 61 -14.98 -0.70 7.39
N ALA A 62 -15.56 -1.86 7.64
CA ALA A 62 -16.78 -1.98 8.43
C ALA A 62 -16.55 -1.68 9.92
N GLY A 63 -15.29 -1.67 10.39
CA GLY A 63 -14.94 -1.32 11.76
C GLY A 63 -14.60 0.17 11.96
N ALA A 64 -14.30 0.53 13.19
CA ALA A 64 -13.73 1.84 13.55
C ALA A 64 -12.27 1.91 13.07
N THR A 65 -12.07 2.10 11.76
CA THR A 65 -10.74 2.14 11.13
C THR A 65 -10.78 3.03 9.89
N SER A 66 -9.96 4.07 9.87
CA SER A 66 -9.81 4.99 8.74
C SER A 66 -8.44 4.87 8.06
N ALA A 67 -7.50 4.09 8.61
CA ALA A 67 -6.22 3.81 7.97
C ALA A 67 -5.92 2.32 7.85
N TYR A 68 -5.54 1.89 6.65
CA TYR A 68 -5.22 0.48 6.35
C TYR A 68 -4.55 0.34 4.97
N ARG A 69 -4.00 -0.84 4.70
CA ARG A 69 -3.47 -1.18 3.38
C ARG A 69 -4.58 -1.54 2.40
N TRP A 70 -4.80 -0.68 1.41
CA TRP A 70 -5.74 -0.92 0.32
C TRP A 70 -5.16 -1.91 -0.71
N ILE A 71 -3.96 -1.67 -1.24
CA ILE A 71 -3.34 -2.55 -2.25
C ILE A 71 -2.04 -3.12 -1.68
N TYR A 72 -1.87 -4.43 -1.77
CA TYR A 72 -0.72 -5.18 -1.26
C TYR A 72 0.01 -5.95 -2.36
N GLY A 73 0.44 -5.22 -3.39
CA GLY A 73 1.36 -5.74 -4.39
C GLY A 73 0.79 -6.90 -5.19
N ALA A 74 1.59 -7.95 -5.31
CA ALA A 74 1.26 -9.12 -6.12
C ALA A 74 0.00 -9.85 -5.62
N SER A 75 -0.29 -9.80 -4.31
CA SER A 75 -1.47 -10.44 -3.72
C SER A 75 -2.78 -9.84 -4.25
N ASP A 76 -2.76 -8.57 -4.66
CA ASP A 76 -3.90 -7.88 -5.27
C ASP A 76 -3.76 -7.75 -6.80
N GLY A 77 -2.80 -8.47 -7.39
CA GLY A 77 -2.56 -8.44 -8.83
C GLY A 77 -1.83 -7.21 -9.33
N LEU A 78 -1.27 -6.38 -8.47
CA LEU A 78 -0.43 -5.22 -8.86
C LEU A 78 1.00 -5.37 -8.30
N PRO A 79 1.79 -6.37 -8.74
CA PRO A 79 3.14 -6.59 -8.20
C PRO A 79 3.99 -5.31 -8.25
N GLY A 80 4.67 -5.00 -7.13
CA GLY A 80 5.52 -3.81 -7.03
C GLY A 80 4.80 -2.52 -6.63
N ILE A 81 3.46 -2.53 -6.56
CA ILE A 81 2.64 -1.38 -6.15
C ILE A 81 1.91 -1.69 -4.84
N VAL A 82 2.09 -0.84 -3.85
CA VAL A 82 1.30 -0.84 -2.61
C VAL A 82 0.53 0.47 -2.53
N VAL A 83 -0.68 0.41 -1.98
CA VAL A 83 -1.45 1.62 -1.66
C VAL A 83 -1.92 1.53 -0.23
N ASP A 84 -1.54 2.52 0.56
CA ASP A 84 -1.95 2.67 1.93
C ASP A 84 -2.93 3.85 2.04
N LEU A 85 -4.04 3.65 2.74
CA LEU A 85 -5.07 4.65 2.99
C LEU A 85 -4.87 5.25 4.39
N TYR A 86 -5.02 6.57 4.47
CA TYR A 86 -4.97 7.37 5.69
C TYR A 86 -6.14 8.36 5.68
N ASP A 87 -7.27 7.97 6.29
CA ASP A 87 -8.55 8.68 6.19
C ASP A 87 -8.92 8.93 4.71
N ARG A 88 -8.88 10.20 4.27
CA ARG A 88 -9.17 10.59 2.88
C ARG A 88 -7.92 10.82 2.04
N PHE A 89 -6.77 10.30 2.44
CA PHE A 89 -5.52 10.39 1.68
C PHE A 89 -5.02 9.00 1.31
N ALA A 90 -4.62 8.81 0.05
CA ALA A 90 -4.01 7.57 -0.40
C ALA A 90 -2.53 7.80 -0.73
N VAL A 91 -1.65 6.90 -0.26
CA VAL A 91 -0.22 6.92 -0.56
C VAL A 91 0.11 5.69 -1.40
N ILE A 92 0.46 5.93 -2.66
CA ILE A 92 1.00 4.93 -3.58
C ILE A 92 2.49 4.77 -3.28
N LEU A 93 2.91 3.53 -3.05
CA LEU A 93 4.31 3.12 -2.89
C LEU A 93 4.68 2.23 -4.06
N THR A 94 5.72 2.59 -4.81
CA THR A 94 6.31 1.70 -5.82
C THR A 94 7.68 1.23 -5.35
N TYR A 95 7.90 -0.08 -5.39
CA TYR A 95 9.17 -0.68 -4.95
C TYR A 95 10.19 -0.85 -6.07
N VAL A 96 9.75 -0.68 -7.31
CA VAL A 96 10.59 -0.80 -8.50
C VAL A 96 10.18 0.20 -9.57
N GLU A 97 11.14 0.60 -10.41
CA GLU A 97 10.96 1.56 -11.50
C GLU A 97 10.05 0.99 -12.61
N SER A 98 10.09 -0.34 -12.80
CA SER A 98 9.34 -1.00 -13.89
C SER A 98 7.83 -0.79 -13.85
N VAL A 99 7.26 -0.42 -12.70
CA VAL A 99 5.80 -0.25 -12.54
C VAL A 99 5.34 1.20 -12.50
N GLU A 100 6.26 2.16 -12.61
CA GLU A 100 5.93 3.59 -12.49
C GLU A 100 4.95 4.06 -13.58
N SER A 101 4.99 3.46 -14.77
CA SER A 101 4.05 3.77 -15.85
C SER A 101 2.59 3.44 -15.51
N LEU A 102 2.35 2.60 -14.49
CA LEU A 102 1.01 2.24 -14.03
C LEU A 102 0.49 3.21 -12.95
N VAL A 103 1.36 4.04 -12.36
CA VAL A 103 0.99 4.93 -11.26
C VAL A 103 -0.12 5.91 -11.63
N PRO A 104 -0.13 6.56 -12.81
CA PRO A 104 -1.25 7.41 -13.22
C PRO A 104 -2.59 6.67 -13.27
N TRP A 105 -2.60 5.45 -13.82
CA TRP A 105 -3.80 4.60 -13.89
C TRP A 105 -4.30 4.18 -12.51
N VAL A 106 -3.38 3.86 -11.60
CA VAL A 106 -3.73 3.57 -10.20
C VAL A 106 -4.31 4.81 -9.53
N ALA A 107 -3.69 5.98 -9.68
CA ALA A 107 -4.18 7.23 -9.08
C ALA A 107 -5.59 7.60 -9.57
N GLU A 108 -5.85 7.48 -10.87
CA GLU A 108 -7.16 7.73 -11.45
C GLU A 108 -8.22 6.76 -10.91
N ALA A 109 -7.89 5.46 -10.85
CA ALA A 109 -8.78 4.44 -10.30
C ALA A 109 -9.08 4.66 -8.81
N LEU A 110 -8.08 5.04 -8.00
CA LEU A 110 -8.26 5.39 -6.58
C LEU A 110 -9.19 6.60 -6.42
N HIS A 111 -8.98 7.65 -7.22
CA HIS A 111 -9.79 8.86 -7.20
C HIS A 111 -11.26 8.57 -7.57
N ALA A 112 -11.49 7.73 -8.59
CA ALA A 112 -12.82 7.34 -9.02
C ALA A 112 -13.55 6.45 -8.00
N HIS A 113 -12.81 5.68 -7.19
CA HIS A 113 -13.39 4.65 -6.34
C HIS A 113 -13.72 5.12 -4.91
N ALA A 114 -12.98 6.09 -4.38
CA ALA A 114 -13.15 6.58 -3.01
C ALA A 114 -13.17 8.10 -2.94
N ASN A 115 -13.89 8.64 -1.94
CA ASN A 115 -13.93 10.08 -1.68
C ASN A 115 -12.63 10.58 -1.03
N LEU A 116 -11.58 10.68 -1.84
CA LEU A 116 -10.26 11.12 -1.44
C LEU A 116 -10.13 12.65 -1.54
N GLN A 117 -9.26 13.22 -0.70
CA GLN A 117 -8.85 14.62 -0.71
C GLN A 117 -7.44 14.81 -1.27
N GLY A 118 -6.63 13.74 -1.32
CA GLY A 118 -5.32 13.76 -1.92
C GLY A 118 -4.80 12.36 -2.23
N ILE A 119 -4.02 12.27 -3.30
CA ILE A 119 -3.29 11.05 -3.70
C ILE A 119 -1.83 11.43 -3.83
N LEU A 120 -0.98 10.71 -3.11
CA LEU A 120 0.45 10.93 -3.05
C LEU A 120 1.18 9.69 -3.58
N TRP A 121 2.38 9.88 -4.10
CA TRP A 121 3.23 8.81 -4.58
C TRP A 121 4.65 8.94 -4.04
N ARG A 122 5.14 7.84 -3.49
CA ARG A 122 6.54 7.66 -3.07
C ARG A 122 7.21 6.70 -4.06
N PRO A 123 8.14 7.20 -4.90
CA PRO A 123 8.91 6.37 -5.83
C PRO A 123 9.83 5.39 -5.09
N PRO A 124 10.48 4.45 -5.81
CA PRO A 124 11.51 3.60 -5.25
C PRO A 124 12.68 4.42 -4.66
N ALA A 125 13.50 3.79 -3.82
CA ALA A 125 14.76 4.35 -3.29
C ALA A 125 14.66 5.62 -2.40
N GLY A 126 13.56 5.80 -1.67
CA GLY A 126 13.46 6.85 -0.65
C GLY A 126 13.35 8.26 -1.21
N ALA A 127 12.94 8.39 -2.47
CA ALA A 127 12.62 9.68 -3.07
C ALA A 127 11.47 10.38 -2.30
N ALA A 128 11.50 11.71 -2.31
CA ALA A 128 10.51 12.54 -1.65
C ALA A 128 9.09 12.22 -2.12
N LEU A 129 8.14 12.30 -1.20
CA LEU A 129 6.72 12.11 -1.47
C LEU A 129 6.22 13.18 -2.45
N ARG A 130 5.51 12.75 -3.51
CA ARG A 130 5.00 13.64 -4.57
C ARG A 130 3.48 13.67 -4.52
N SER A 131 2.88 14.85 -4.67
CA SER A 131 1.43 14.95 -4.88
C SER A 131 1.10 14.59 -6.33
N LEU A 132 0.17 13.66 -6.52
CA LEU A 132 -0.37 13.30 -7.85
C LEU A 132 -1.72 13.97 -8.11
N TRP A 133 -2.55 14.10 -7.09
CA TRP A 133 -3.88 14.67 -7.20
C TRP A 133 -4.35 15.24 -5.85
N GLY A 134 -5.19 16.28 -5.91
CA GLY A 134 -5.81 16.88 -4.74
C GLY A 134 -4.83 17.70 -3.90
N ARG A 135 -5.11 17.80 -2.60
CA ARG A 135 -4.29 18.58 -1.66
C ARG A 135 -3.33 17.68 -0.87
N LEU A 136 -2.30 18.29 -0.31
CA LEU A 136 -1.43 17.65 0.66
C LEU A 136 -2.19 17.36 1.97
N PRO A 137 -1.84 16.27 2.69
CA PRO A 137 -2.37 16.00 4.02
C PRO A 137 -1.97 17.11 5.00
N PRO A 138 -2.78 17.37 6.03
CA PRO A 138 -2.35 18.23 7.13
C PRO A 138 -1.23 17.54 7.92
N SER A 139 -0.33 18.32 8.55
CA SER A 139 0.80 17.79 9.32
C SER A 139 0.37 17.02 10.59
N ASP A 140 -0.83 17.31 11.08
CA ASP A 140 -1.49 16.67 12.23
C ASP A 140 -2.57 15.69 11.78
N LEU A 141 -2.40 15.02 10.63
CA LEU A 141 -3.36 14.03 10.14
C LEU A 141 -3.60 12.95 11.19
N VAL A 142 -4.81 12.91 11.73
CA VAL A 142 -5.26 11.86 12.66
C VAL A 142 -6.03 10.80 11.89
N VAL A 143 -5.67 9.54 12.13
CA VAL A 143 -6.37 8.36 11.62
C VAL A 143 -6.78 7.45 12.76
N GLU A 144 -7.69 6.53 12.47
CA GLU A 144 -8.26 5.62 13.46
C GLU A 144 -7.92 4.17 13.10
N GLU A 145 -7.55 3.37 14.10
CA GLU A 145 -7.44 1.91 14.02
C GLU A 145 -8.06 1.28 15.26
N HIS A 146 -9.07 0.42 15.06
CA HIS A 146 -9.86 -0.22 16.12
C HIS A 146 -10.47 0.73 17.17
N GLY A 147 -10.70 2.01 16.86
CA GLY A 147 -11.18 3.00 17.83
C GLY A 147 -10.08 3.74 18.60
N LEU A 148 -8.80 3.48 18.29
CA LEU A 148 -7.67 4.27 18.78
C LEU A 148 -7.22 5.25 17.71
N LEU A 149 -6.85 6.45 18.14
CA LEU A 149 -6.41 7.52 17.26
C LEU A 149 -4.88 7.55 17.17
N TYR A 150 -4.38 7.74 15.95
CA TYR A 150 -2.97 7.81 15.62
C TYR A 150 -2.70 9.06 14.81
N GLN A 151 -1.62 9.77 15.13
CA GLN A 151 -1.11 10.79 14.24
C GLN A 151 -0.25 10.13 13.16
N ALA A 152 -0.64 10.28 11.89
CA ALA A 152 0.08 9.74 10.75
C ALA A 152 1.01 10.81 10.15
N ASP A 153 2.30 10.50 10.09
CA ASP A 153 3.28 11.31 9.37
C ASP A 153 3.58 10.65 8.01
N LEU A 154 2.98 11.18 6.94
CA LEU A 154 3.14 10.62 5.60
C LEU A 154 4.44 11.07 4.92
N GLU A 155 5.07 12.14 5.41
CA GLU A 155 6.26 12.73 4.81
C GLU A 155 7.52 12.09 5.39
N SER A 156 7.71 12.20 6.70
CA SER A 156 8.93 11.78 7.41
C SER A 156 8.78 10.45 8.15
N GLY A 157 7.54 9.95 8.28
CA GLY A 157 7.26 8.68 8.95
C GLY A 157 7.87 7.46 8.25
N GLN A 158 8.10 6.40 9.04
CA GLN A 158 8.62 5.14 8.52
C GLN A 158 7.60 4.46 7.59
N LYS A 159 8.09 3.77 6.55
CA LYS A 159 7.26 3.18 5.47
C LYS A 159 6.45 4.26 4.73
N SER A 160 5.14 4.24 4.90
CA SER A 160 4.14 5.21 4.41
C SER A 160 3.55 6.07 5.53
N GLY A 161 3.95 5.82 6.79
CA GLY A 161 3.51 6.54 7.98
C GLY A 161 3.10 5.66 9.15
N LEU A 162 2.67 4.40 8.92
CA LEU A 162 2.27 3.45 9.97
C LEU A 162 2.58 1.99 9.58
N TYR A 163 2.55 1.09 10.58
CA TYR A 163 2.75 -0.35 10.43
C TYR A 163 1.40 -1.11 10.46
N PHE A 164 0.72 -1.20 9.31
CA PHE A 164 -0.57 -1.90 9.19
C PHE A 164 -0.47 -3.43 9.31
N ASP A 165 0.72 -3.99 9.06
CA ASP A 165 1.02 -5.40 9.27
C ASP A 165 0.96 -5.82 10.74
N GLN A 166 1.03 -4.87 11.67
CA GLN A 166 0.96 -5.10 13.11
C GLN A 166 -0.43 -4.86 13.71
N ARG A 167 -1.45 -4.52 12.90
CA ARG A 167 -2.82 -4.18 13.36
C ARG A 167 -3.43 -5.26 14.27
N GLU A 168 -3.48 -6.50 13.80
CA GLU A 168 -4.08 -7.60 14.56
C GLU A 168 -3.22 -7.99 15.78
N ASN A 169 -1.90 -7.83 15.70
CA ASN A 169 -1.00 -8.07 16.83
C ASN A 169 -1.22 -7.03 17.94
N ARG A 170 -1.40 -5.75 17.58
CA ARG A 170 -1.76 -4.69 18.52
C ARG A 170 -3.11 -4.97 19.18
N LEU A 171 -4.12 -5.35 18.40
CA LEU A 171 -5.43 -5.72 18.92
C LEU A 171 -5.35 -6.90 19.91
N ALA A 172 -4.63 -7.96 19.54
CA ALA A 172 -4.46 -9.13 20.38
C ALA A 172 -3.74 -8.81 21.71
N LEU A 173 -2.67 -8.01 21.66
CA LEU A 173 -1.90 -7.61 22.83
C LEU A 173 -2.80 -6.98 23.91
N GLY A 174 -3.71 -6.08 23.54
CA GLY A 174 -4.57 -5.38 24.50
C GLY A 174 -5.38 -6.33 25.39
N SER A 175 -5.76 -7.51 24.89
CA SER A 175 -6.47 -8.51 25.68
C SER A 175 -5.63 -9.17 26.79
N TRP A 176 -4.31 -9.05 26.71
CA TRP A 176 -3.36 -9.65 27.65
C TRP A 176 -2.86 -8.67 28.72
N CYS A 177 -3.12 -7.36 28.57
CA CYS A 177 -2.50 -6.32 29.38
C CYS A 177 -3.18 -6.03 30.71
N ARG A 178 -4.37 -6.60 30.97
CA ARG A 178 -5.15 -6.28 32.17
C ARG A 178 -4.38 -6.47 33.48
N ASP A 179 -4.29 -5.40 34.28
CA ASP A 179 -3.60 -5.32 35.56
C ASP A 179 -2.12 -5.74 35.47
N LYS A 180 -1.44 -5.42 34.35
CA LYS A 180 -0.02 -5.74 34.12
C LYS A 180 0.84 -4.50 33.91
N GLU A 181 2.10 -4.64 34.26
CA GLU A 181 3.15 -3.73 33.80
C GLU A 181 3.64 -4.17 32.41
N VAL A 182 3.67 -3.24 31.46
CA VAL A 182 4.02 -3.51 30.05
C VAL A 182 5.18 -2.63 29.63
N LEU A 183 6.21 -3.25 29.05
CA LEU A 183 7.35 -2.55 28.46
C LEU A 183 7.27 -2.64 26.92
N ASP A 184 7.07 -1.51 26.26
CA ASP A 184 7.05 -1.38 24.80
C ASP A 184 8.40 -0.88 24.30
N CYS A 185 9.28 -1.81 23.91
CA CYS A 185 10.59 -1.49 23.34
C CYS A 185 10.48 -1.21 21.83
N PHE A 186 11.26 -0.23 21.33
CA PHE A 186 11.24 0.18 19.92
C PHE A 186 9.84 0.61 19.46
N CYS A 187 9.12 1.29 20.35
CA CYS A 187 7.69 1.55 20.27
C CYS A 187 7.24 2.40 19.08
N TYR A 188 8.17 3.09 18.39
CA TYR A 188 7.89 4.01 17.29
C TYR A 188 6.84 5.06 17.72
N VAL A 189 5.61 5.00 17.21
CA VAL A 189 4.49 5.89 17.59
C VAL A 189 3.65 5.36 18.76
N GLY A 190 4.16 4.37 19.51
CA GLY A 190 3.52 3.83 20.71
C GLY A 190 2.30 2.95 20.43
N GLY A 191 2.21 2.33 19.26
CA GLY A 191 0.99 1.62 18.86
C GLY A 191 0.65 0.43 19.76
N PHE A 192 1.63 -0.31 20.27
CA PHE A 192 1.39 -1.37 21.24
C PHE A 192 1.05 -0.79 22.62
N SER A 193 1.74 0.26 23.06
CA SER A 193 1.42 0.99 24.30
C SER A 193 -0.02 1.50 24.35
N LEU A 194 -0.54 2.08 23.27
CA LEU A 194 -1.93 2.54 23.20
C LEU A 194 -2.93 1.40 23.39
N HIS A 195 -2.67 0.25 22.77
CA HIS A 195 -3.50 -0.93 22.95
C HIS A 195 -3.36 -1.56 24.34
N ALA A 196 -2.18 -1.50 24.95
CA ALA A 196 -1.94 -1.97 26.31
C ALA A 196 -2.76 -1.14 27.32
N VAL A 197 -2.67 0.19 27.25
CA VAL A 197 -3.45 1.11 28.11
C VAL A 197 -4.95 0.92 27.94
N ARG A 198 -5.42 0.68 26.71
CA ARG A 198 -6.83 0.35 26.45
C ARG A 198 -7.26 -0.99 27.08
N GLY A 199 -6.33 -1.93 27.22
CA GLY A 199 -6.53 -3.26 27.79
C GLY A 199 -6.78 -3.27 29.31
N GLY A 200 -6.42 -2.18 29.99
CA GLY A 200 -6.54 -1.99 31.43
C GLY A 200 -5.22 -2.26 32.13
#